data_AF-A0A0G4LV28-F1
#
_entry.id   AF-A0A0G4LV28-F1
#
_cell.length_a   1.000
_cell.length_b   1.000
_cell.length_c   1.000
_cell.angle_alpha   90.00
_cell.angle_beta   90.00
_cell.angle_gamma   90.00
#
_symmetry.space_group_name_H-M   'P 1'
#
loop_
_entity.id
_entity.type
_entity.pdbx_description
1 polymer ?
#
loop_
_entity_poly.entity_id
_entity_poly.type
_entity_poly.pdbx_seq_one_letter_code
_entity_poly.pdbx_strand_id
1 'polypeptide(L)'
;MVFATVGILGHFSKTLGLLLVPQLANFLYSTPQLFGLVPCPRHRLPRFVARTGLLEPSVTPWPRDAQPHPLVARALRLLARLRLLALRVRDDDPASIETTSNLTLLNLWLVWRGPLREDRLAWEVTLLQLAVGLFGLFVRH
;
A
#
# COMPACT_ATOMS: atom_id res chain seq x y z
N MET A 1 -18.01 11.45 -4.70
CA MET A 1 -18.70 12.75 -4.68
C MET A 1 -19.53 12.94 -3.43
N VAL A 2 -20.44 12.03 -3.09
CA VAL A 2 -21.30 12.12 -1.89
C VAL A 2 -20.55 12.55 -0.62
N PHE A 3 -19.47 11.86 -0.21
CA PHE A 3 -18.71 12.21 0.99
C PHE A 3 -18.15 13.65 0.96
N ALA A 4 -17.56 14.06 -0.16
CA ALA A 4 -17.03 15.42 -0.30
C ALA A 4 -18.15 16.46 -0.22
N THR A 5 -19.27 16.22 -0.92
CA THR A 5 -20.43 17.13 -0.91
C THR A 5 -20.98 17.33 0.49
N VAL A 6 -21.26 16.25 1.24
CA VAL A 6 -21.79 16.37 2.61
C VAL A 6 -20.76 16.98 3.57
N GLY A 7 -19.47 16.66 3.41
CA GLY A 7 -18.41 17.21 4.24
C GLY A 7 -18.17 18.70 4.05
N ILE A 8 -18.29 19.19 2.80
CA ILE A 8 -18.15 20.61 2.47
C ILE A 8 -19.40 21.38 2.91
N LEU A 9 -20.59 20.96 2.47
CA LEU A 9 -21.84 21.67 2.78
C LEU A 9 -22.21 21.61 4.26
N GLY A 10 -21.85 20.53 4.95
CA GLY A 10 -22.03 20.39 6.39
C GLY A 10 -20.91 20.98 7.24
N HIS A 11 -19.88 21.60 6.63
CA HIS A 11 -18.73 22.20 7.32
C HIS A 11 -17.96 21.26 8.28
N PHE A 12 -17.97 19.94 8.00
CA PHE A 12 -17.24 18.93 8.79
C PHE A 12 -16.15 18.20 7.98
N SER A 13 -15.61 18.84 6.93
CA SER A 13 -14.56 18.29 6.07
C SER A 13 -13.32 17.81 6.83
N LYS A 14 -12.95 18.49 7.93
CA LYS A 14 -11.85 18.07 8.82
C LYS A 14 -12.14 16.72 9.47
N THR A 15 -13.34 16.53 10.01
CA THR A 15 -13.75 15.24 10.60
C THR A 15 -13.85 14.15 9.55
N LEU A 16 -14.41 14.48 8.38
CA LEU A 16 -14.43 13.52 7.28
C LEU A 16 -13.01 13.07 6.90
N GLY A 17 -12.03 13.98 6.93
CA GLY A 17 -10.61 13.65 6.78
C GLY A 17 -10.10 12.64 7.81
N LEU A 18 -10.48 12.80 9.09
CA LEU A 18 -10.15 11.84 10.16
C LEU A 18 -10.78 10.45 9.91
N LEU A 19 -12.01 10.41 9.41
CA LEU A 19 -12.69 9.16 9.05
C LEU A 19 -12.05 8.49 7.82
N LEU A 20 -11.38 9.24 6.96
CA LEU A 20 -10.75 8.75 5.73
C LEU A 20 -9.24 8.53 5.87
N VAL A 21 -8.72 8.43 7.09
CA VAL A 21 -7.28 8.24 7.34
C VAL A 21 -6.70 7.03 6.62
N PRO A 22 -7.31 5.83 6.61
CA PRO A 22 -6.77 4.69 5.87
C PRO A 22 -6.69 4.93 4.36
N GLN A 23 -7.67 5.63 3.78
CA GLN A 23 -7.67 6.00 2.36
C GLN A 23 -6.58 7.02 2.05
N LEU A 24 -6.40 8.04 2.91
CA LEU A 24 -5.33 9.04 2.78
C LEU A 24 -3.96 8.39 2.93
N ALA A 25 -3.77 7.50 3.90
CA ALA A 25 -2.53 6.76 4.10
C ALA A 25 -2.21 5.87 2.88
N ASN A 26 -3.20 5.15 2.35
CA ASN A 26 -3.02 4.38 1.12
C ASN A 26 -2.62 5.27 -0.07
N PHE A 27 -3.27 6.43 -0.23
CA PHE A 27 -2.92 7.39 -1.28
C PHE A 27 -1.47 7.86 -1.14
N LEU A 28 -1.08 8.32 0.05
CA LEU A 28 0.28 8.79 0.35
C LEU A 28 1.31 7.70 0.08
N TYR A 29 1.06 6.47 0.54
CA TYR A 29 1.94 5.32 0.30
C TYR A 29 2.04 4.96 -1.19
N SER A 30 0.94 5.08 -1.95
CA SER A 30 0.89 4.86 -3.39
C SER A 30 1.56 5.97 -4.22
N THR A 31 1.89 7.13 -3.65
CA THR A 31 2.37 8.29 -4.43
C THR A 31 3.58 8.02 -5.31
N PRO A 32 4.63 7.27 -4.91
CA PRO A 32 5.77 7.04 -5.79
C PRO A 32 5.40 6.32 -7.08
N GLN A 33 4.40 5.43 -7.03
CA GLN A 33 3.86 4.77 -8.22
C GLN A 33 2.97 5.71 -9.03
N LEU A 34 2.08 6.46 -8.37
CA LEU A 34 1.13 7.35 -9.05
C LEU A 34 1.82 8.49 -9.83
N PHE A 35 2.95 8.98 -9.34
CA PHE A 35 3.74 10.02 -10.00
C PHE A 35 4.87 9.46 -10.90
N GLY A 36 4.93 8.14 -11.10
CA GLY A 36 5.89 7.51 -12.02
C GLY A 36 7.34 7.46 -11.52
N LEU A 37 7.60 7.72 -10.23
CA LEU A 37 8.94 7.53 -9.62
C LEU A 37 9.31 6.05 -9.50
N VAL A 38 8.30 5.19 -9.35
CA VAL A 38 8.37 3.73 -9.34
C VAL A 38 7.42 3.22 -10.44
N PRO A 39 7.78 2.18 -11.23
CA PRO A 39 6.90 1.64 -12.25
C PRO A 39 5.55 1.25 -11.66
N CYS A 40 4.48 1.78 -12.24
CA CYS A 40 3.11 1.58 -11.79
C CYS A 40 2.39 0.64 -12.76
N PRO A 41 2.25 -0.65 -12.43
CA PRO A 41 1.48 -1.55 -13.26
C PRO A 41 0.00 -1.13 -13.28
N ARG A 42 -0.70 -1.47 -14.36
CA ARG A 42 -2.13 -1.15 -14.53
C ARG A 42 -3.00 -1.73 -13.41
N HIS A 43 -2.65 -2.92 -12.91
CA HIS A 43 -3.31 -3.58 -11.80
C HIS A 43 -2.36 -3.72 -10.62
N ARG A 44 -2.79 -3.24 -9.45
CA ARG A 44 -2.01 -3.23 -8.19
C ARG A 44 -2.69 -4.04 -7.07
N LEU A 45 -3.67 -4.87 -7.44
CA LEU A 45 -4.33 -5.79 -6.53
C LEU A 45 -3.36 -6.91 -6.11
N PRO A 46 -3.53 -7.52 -4.93
CA PRO A 46 -2.80 -8.72 -4.55
C PRO A 46 -2.94 -9.84 -5.58
N ARG A 47 -1.92 -10.70 -5.68
CA ARG A 47 -1.92 -11.82 -6.62
C ARG A 47 -2.57 -13.03 -5.96
N PHE A 48 -3.59 -13.60 -6.58
CA PHE A 48 -4.18 -14.86 -6.16
C PHE A 48 -3.31 -16.06 -6.58
N VAL A 49 -3.07 -16.99 -5.65
CA VAL A 49 -2.33 -18.23 -5.89
C VAL A 49 -3.29 -19.41 -5.76
N ALA A 50 -3.72 -19.97 -6.90
CA ALA A 50 -4.74 -21.03 -6.96
C ALA A 50 -4.39 -22.29 -6.14
N ARG A 51 -3.09 -22.61 -6.04
CA ARG A 51 -2.62 -23.78 -5.27
C ARG A 51 -2.90 -23.65 -3.77
N THR A 52 -2.77 -22.45 -3.21
CA THR A 52 -2.95 -22.20 -1.78
C THR A 52 -4.32 -21.61 -1.47
N GLY A 53 -5.00 -21.04 -2.47
CA GLY A 53 -6.23 -20.27 -2.28
C GLY A 53 -6.00 -18.94 -1.53
N LEU A 54 -4.76 -18.45 -1.48
CA LEU A 54 -4.36 -17.25 -0.76
C LEU A 54 -3.97 -16.13 -1.72
N LEU A 55 -4.08 -14.89 -1.23
CA LEU A 55 -3.54 -13.68 -1.83
C LEU A 55 -2.12 -13.45 -1.32
N GLU A 56 -1.20 -13.26 -2.24
CA GLU A 56 0.18 -12.85 -1.98
C GLU A 56 0.39 -11.39 -2.43
N PRO A 57 1.36 -10.66 -1.86
CA PRO A 57 1.71 -9.34 -2.35
C PRO A 57 2.04 -9.38 -3.84
N SER A 58 1.37 -8.56 -4.65
CA SER A 58 1.74 -8.39 -6.05
C SER A 58 3.00 -7.55 -6.15
N VAL A 59 3.81 -7.82 -7.17
CA VAL A 59 5.14 -7.23 -7.33
C VAL A 59 5.28 -6.47 -8.64
N THR A 60 6.11 -5.43 -8.61
CA THR A 60 6.62 -4.71 -9.76
C THR A 60 8.03 -5.22 -10.06
N PRO A 61 8.29 -5.77 -11.25
CA PRO A 61 9.63 -6.18 -11.66
C PRO A 61 10.49 -4.98 -12.04
N TRP A 62 11.79 -5.09 -11.78
CA TRP A 62 12.82 -4.13 -12.15
C TRP A 62 13.79 -4.79 -13.15
N PRO A 63 13.66 -4.47 -14.45
CA PRO A 63 14.59 -4.94 -15.48
C PRO A 63 16.03 -4.47 -15.22
N ARG A 64 17.03 -5.16 -15.78
CA ARG A 64 18.46 -4.79 -15.59
C ARG A 64 18.79 -3.45 -16.24
N ASP A 65 18.16 -3.19 -17.38
CA ASP A 65 18.24 -1.98 -18.19
C ASP A 65 17.49 -0.79 -17.58
N ALA A 66 16.51 -1.04 -16.71
CA ALA A 66 15.67 -0.03 -16.10
C ALA A 66 15.70 -0.12 -14.57
N GLN A 67 16.86 0.17 -13.96
CA GLN A 67 17.02 0.22 -12.51
C GLN A 67 16.54 1.56 -11.93
N PRO A 68 16.08 1.60 -10.65
CA PRO A 68 15.64 2.82 -10.02
C PRO A 68 16.80 3.81 -9.86
N HIS A 69 16.49 5.10 -9.93
CA HIS A 69 17.45 6.15 -9.60
C HIS A 69 18.07 5.90 -8.20
N PRO A 70 19.37 6.16 -7.96
CA PRO A 70 20.04 5.78 -6.72
C PRO A 70 19.36 6.26 -5.43
N LEU A 71 18.74 7.44 -5.47
CA LEU A 71 17.95 7.97 -4.34
C LEU A 71 16.68 7.14 -4.08
N VAL A 72 15.97 6.77 -5.14
CA VAL A 72 14.76 5.92 -5.06
C VAL A 72 15.16 4.53 -4.58
N ALA A 73 16.27 3.97 -5.08
CA ALA A 73 16.79 2.69 -4.63
C ALA A 73 17.13 2.69 -3.12
N ARG A 74 17.75 3.75 -2.61
CA ARG A 74 18.02 3.93 -1.17
C ARG A 74 16.72 4.03 -0.36
N ALA A 75 15.75 4.82 -0.85
CA ALA A 75 14.45 4.93 -0.20
C ALA A 75 13.70 3.59 -0.17
N LEU A 76 13.69 2.83 -1.27
CA LEU A 76 13.07 1.50 -1.33
C LEU A 76 13.74 0.51 -0.36
N ARG A 77 15.07 0.53 -0.26
CA ARG A 77 15.80 -0.28 0.74
C ARG A 77 15.48 0.13 2.17
N LEU A 78 15.35 1.43 2.45
CA LEU A 78 14.94 1.92 3.76
C LEU A 78 13.51 1.46 4.10
N LEU A 79 12.57 1.59 3.16
CA LEU A 79 11.20 1.10 3.33
C LEU A 79 11.16 -0.41 3.55
N ALA A 80 11.98 -1.18 2.82
CA ALA A 80 12.10 -2.63 3.03
C ALA A 80 12.61 -2.96 4.45
N ARG A 81 13.62 -2.22 4.94
CA ARG A 81 14.15 -2.37 6.30
C ARG A 81 13.11 -2.06 7.39
N LEU A 82 12.23 -1.10 7.12
CA LEU A 82 11.09 -0.76 7.99
C LEU A 82 9.90 -1.71 7.84
N ARG A 83 10.04 -2.79 7.06
CA ARG A 83 8.97 -3.74 6.69
C ARG A 83 7.76 -3.05 6.05
N LEU A 84 7.98 -1.93 5.38
CA LEU A 84 6.94 -1.18 4.65
C LEU A 84 6.80 -1.62 3.20
N LEU A 85 7.65 -2.49 2.70
CA LEU A 85 7.48 -3.17 1.41
C LEU A 85 8.29 -4.46 1.39
N ALA A 86 7.93 -5.39 0.51
CA ALA A 86 8.78 -6.53 0.19
C ALA A 86 9.69 -6.18 -0.98
N LEU A 87 11.00 -6.39 -0.80
CA LEU A 87 12.01 -6.16 -1.83
C LEU A 87 12.78 -7.45 -2.02
N ARG A 88 12.92 -7.90 -3.27
CA ARG A 88 13.85 -8.97 -3.63
C ARG A 88 15.01 -8.38 -4.43
N VAL A 89 16.20 -8.72 -3.96
CA VAL A 89 17.47 -8.41 -4.60
C VAL A 89 17.84 -9.61 -5.46
N ARG A 90 18.60 -9.38 -6.52
CA ARG A 90 19.05 -10.44 -7.41
C ARG A 90 20.20 -11.25 -6.78
N ASP A 91 20.22 -12.57 -7.03
CA ASP A 91 21.24 -13.47 -6.46
C ASP A 91 22.65 -13.22 -7.01
N ASP A 92 22.79 -12.78 -8.27
CA ASP A 92 24.09 -12.50 -8.90
C ASP A 92 24.63 -11.09 -8.62
N ASP A 93 23.76 -10.13 -8.26
CA ASP A 93 24.18 -8.76 -7.92
C ASP A 93 23.33 -8.19 -6.77
N PRO A 94 23.87 -8.17 -5.54
CA PRO A 94 23.22 -7.60 -4.37
C PRO A 94 22.89 -6.10 -4.49
N ALA A 95 23.51 -5.38 -5.43
CA ALA A 95 23.24 -3.97 -5.68
C ALA A 95 22.03 -3.76 -6.60
N SER A 96 21.61 -4.76 -7.37
CA SER A 96 20.47 -4.68 -8.30
C SER A 96 19.17 -5.16 -7.66
N ILE A 97 18.12 -4.34 -7.76
CA ILE A 97 16.78 -4.72 -7.30
C ILE A 97 16.11 -5.54 -8.40
N GLU A 98 15.54 -6.69 -8.02
CA GLU A 98 14.82 -7.57 -8.95
C GLU A 98 13.32 -7.27 -8.91
N THR A 99 12.71 -7.23 -7.73
CA THR A 99 11.27 -6.95 -7.57
C THR A 99 10.99 -6.16 -6.31
N THR A 100 9.94 -5.34 -6.37
CA THR A 100 9.37 -4.65 -5.20
C THR A 100 7.88 -4.89 -5.13
N SER A 101 7.29 -5.08 -3.94
CA SER A 101 5.84 -5.16 -3.80
C SER A 101 5.16 -3.86 -4.27
N ASN A 102 3.96 -3.99 -4.83
CA ASN A 102 3.14 -2.83 -5.18
C ASN A 102 2.83 -1.99 -3.93
N LEU A 103 2.90 -0.66 -4.08
CA LEU A 103 2.73 0.27 -2.98
C LEU A 103 1.24 0.57 -2.75
N THR A 104 0.51 -0.39 -2.17
CA THR A 104 -0.87 -0.21 -1.71
C THR A 104 -1.04 -0.77 -0.30
N LEU A 105 -2.02 -0.25 0.44
CA LEU A 105 -2.33 -0.68 1.80
C LEU A 105 -2.64 -2.19 1.87
N LEU A 106 -3.29 -2.75 0.84
CA LEU A 106 -3.57 -4.19 0.77
C LEU A 106 -2.28 -5.01 0.68
N ASN A 107 -1.35 -4.63 -0.21
CA ASN A 107 -0.07 -5.33 -0.33
C ASN A 107 0.77 -5.13 0.93
N LEU A 108 0.76 -3.94 1.54
CA LEU A 108 1.43 -3.67 2.80
C LEU A 108 0.89 -4.56 3.92
N TRP A 109 -0.44 -4.73 4.00
CA TRP A 109 -1.07 -5.61 4.96
C TRP A 109 -0.59 -7.06 4.81
N LEU A 110 -0.48 -7.55 3.57
CA LEU A 110 0.07 -8.88 3.26
C LEU A 110 1.58 -8.99 3.53
N VAL A 111 2.35 -7.90 3.41
CA VAL A 111 3.76 -7.86 3.82
C VAL A 111 3.90 -8.03 5.33
N TRP A 112 2.99 -7.46 6.12
CA TRP A 112 3.00 -7.59 7.58
C TRP A 112 2.43 -8.92 8.08
N ARG A 113 1.32 -9.37 7.51
CA ARG A 113 0.56 -10.54 7.97
C ARG A 113 0.96 -11.84 7.30
N GLY A 114 1.60 -11.76 6.13
CA GLY A 114 1.79 -12.89 5.22
C GLY A 114 0.57 -13.13 4.30
N PRO A 115 0.59 -14.23 3.53
CA PRO A 115 -0.49 -14.55 2.60
C PRO A 115 -1.82 -14.81 3.34
N LEU A 116 -2.91 -14.21 2.86
CA LEU A 116 -4.24 -14.31 3.47
C LEU A 116 -5.29 -14.68 2.42
N ARG A 117 -6.37 -15.35 2.83
CA ARG A 117 -7.57 -15.49 1.98
C ARG A 117 -8.19 -14.12 1.74
N GLU A 118 -8.85 -13.97 0.60
CA GLU A 118 -9.44 -12.70 0.16
C GLU A 118 -10.49 -12.16 1.14
N ASP A 119 -11.39 -13.03 1.62
CA ASP A 119 -12.41 -12.71 2.62
C ASP A 119 -11.78 -12.17 3.91
N ARG A 120 -10.74 -12.84 4.40
CA ARG A 120 -10.02 -12.43 5.60
C ARG A 120 -9.29 -11.11 5.42
N LEU A 121 -8.60 -10.91 4.28
CA LEU A 121 -7.92 -9.64 3.99
C LEU A 121 -8.93 -8.48 3.97
N ALA A 122 -10.07 -8.66 3.30
CA ALA A 122 -11.13 -7.67 3.24
C ALA A 122 -11.63 -7.32 4.65
N TRP A 123 -11.95 -8.32 5.47
CA TRP A 123 -12.40 -8.12 6.84
C TRP A 123 -11.36 -7.41 7.71
N GLU A 124 -10.09 -7.84 7.69
CA GLU A 124 -9.03 -7.21 8.49
C GLU A 124 -8.86 -5.72 8.12
N VAL A 125 -8.93 -5.36 6.83
CA VAL A 125 -8.82 -3.97 6.37
C VAL A 125 -10.08 -3.16 6.69
N THR A 126 -11.27 -3.75 6.63
CA THR A 126 -12.51 -3.07 7.07
C THR A 126 -12.52 -2.86 8.59
N LEU A 127 -12.00 -3.79 9.37
CA LEU A 127 -11.84 -3.62 10.82
C LEU A 127 -10.83 -2.53 11.16
N LEU A 128 -9.72 -2.43 10.41
CA LEU A 128 -8.80 -1.30 10.50
C LEU A 128 -9.55 0.03 10.24
N GLN A 129 -10.37 0.07 9.19
CA GLN A 129 -11.17 1.25 8.87
C GLN A 129 -12.14 1.63 9.99
N LEU A 130 -12.82 0.65 10.59
CA LEU A 130 -13.73 0.88 11.70
C LEU A 130 -12.98 1.41 12.92
N ALA A 131 -11.86 0.76 13.31
CA ALA A 131 -11.08 1.15 14.47
C ALA A 131 -10.49 2.56 14.32
N VAL A 132 -9.89 2.88 13.17
CA VAL A 132 -9.36 4.22 12.88
C VAL A 132 -10.48 5.26 12.82
N GLY A 133 -11.63 4.91 12.25
CA GLY A 133 -12.80 5.79 12.21
C GLY A 133 -13.33 6.12 13.60
N LEU A 134 -13.50 5.11 14.46
CA LEU A 134 -13.91 5.30 15.86
C LEU A 134 -12.89 6.13 16.64
N PHE A 135 -11.60 5.87 16.45
CA PHE A 135 -10.54 6.68 17.05
C PHE A 135 -10.58 8.14 16.56
N GLY A 136 -10.81 8.36 15.26
CA GLY A 136 -10.97 9.70 14.70
C GLY A 136 -12.18 10.45 15.28
N LEU A 137 -13.28 9.75 15.58
CA LEU A 137 -14.42 10.33 16.29
C LEU A 137 -14.08 10.63 17.75
N PHE A 138 -13.35 9.75 18.42
CA PHE A 138 -12.87 10.00 19.79
C PHE A 138 -11.98 11.23 19.86
N VAL A 139 -11.01 11.40 18.95
CA VAL A 139 -10.13 12.58 18.90
C VAL A 139 -10.89 13.88 18.65
N ARG A 140 -12.05 13.81 17.98
CA ARG A 140 -12.88 14.98 17.68
C ARG A 140 -13.65 15.48 18.92
N HIS A 141 -14.09 14.58 19.80
CA HIS A 141 -14.97 14.89 20.92
C HIS A 141 -14.16 15.07 22.20
#